data_AF-A0A2V6NAX5-F1
#
_entry.id   AF-A0A2V6NAX5-F1
#
_cell.length_a   1.000
_cell.length_b   1.000
_cell.length_c   1.000
_cell.angle_alpha   90.00
_cell.angle_beta   90.00
_cell.angle_gamma   90.00
#
_symmetry.space_group_name_H-M   'P 1'
#
loop_
_entity.id
_entity.type
_entity.pdbx_description
1 polymer ?
#
loop_
_entity_poly.entity_id
_entity_poly.type
_entity_poly.pdbx_seq_one_letter_code
_entity_poly.pdbx_strand_id
1 'polypeptide(L)'
;MVIWRDLRYAIRSLIKSPGFFAIAFIAIALGIGVNTTILGIVNTLLLRPLPIGHSDRVVQLFTSDSHFTGRNPNSYPNFLDYQKQNSVFTGMAGYTFAGIGMTRAGETTNVLGQLVSGNYFDLLELHPFLGRGFLPEEDTTPNGHPVAIVSYKFWKKLGGDRNIIGSTLTLNGHAFTVIGVAPAGFTGIDIGVAPEIWTPLAMHGWIRPSGDEWFEMRRALFLNVVARLKPGVSVSAAQAQMQTLARQLERAYPDVNRERSVALSPAEKAKSQGIGGPGNENSAQNIS
;
A
#
# COMPACT_ATOMS: atom_id res chain seq x y z
N MET A 1 -17.31 56.79 -5.61
CA MET A 1 -18.64 56.80 -4.95
C MET A 1 -19.70 55.94 -5.65
N VAL A 2 -19.62 55.73 -6.97
CA VAL A 2 -20.62 54.97 -7.75
C VAL A 2 -20.68 53.48 -7.35
N ILE A 3 -19.52 52.82 -7.21
CA ILE A 3 -19.42 51.40 -6.81
C ILE A 3 -20.12 51.07 -5.48
N TRP A 4 -20.03 51.96 -4.49
CA TRP A 4 -20.66 51.74 -3.18
C TRP A 4 -22.19 51.84 -3.27
N ARG A 5 -22.70 52.79 -4.06
CA ARG A 5 -24.14 52.96 -4.25
C ARG A 5 -24.73 51.77 -5.02
N ASP A 6 -24.00 51.26 -6.02
CA ASP A 6 -24.41 50.12 -6.83
C ASP A 6 -24.39 48.81 -6.05
N LEU A 7 -23.37 48.59 -5.20
CA LEU A 7 -23.30 47.43 -4.30
C LEU A 7 -24.47 47.42 -3.31
N ARG A 8 -24.78 48.58 -2.72
CA ARG A 8 -25.91 48.73 -1.79
C ARG A 8 -27.26 48.52 -2.48
N TYR A 9 -27.39 48.95 -3.74
CA TYR A 9 -28.60 48.74 -4.54
C TYR A 9 -28.79 47.26 -4.92
N ALA A 10 -27.72 46.60 -5.35
CA ALA A 10 -27.71 45.17 -5.65
C ALA A 10 -28.12 44.32 -4.44
N ILE A 11 -27.52 44.56 -3.27
CA ILE A 11 -27.87 43.87 -2.01
C ILE A 11 -29.35 44.08 -1.66
N ARG A 12 -29.86 45.32 -1.78
CA ARG A 12 -31.26 45.62 -1.49
C ARG A 12 -32.22 44.97 -2.48
N SER A 13 -31.80 44.77 -3.72
CA SER A 13 -32.56 44.05 -4.75
C SER A 13 -32.61 42.55 -4.46
N LEU A 14 -31.48 41.96 -4.03
CA LEU A 14 -31.39 40.55 -3.62
C LEU A 14 -32.31 40.22 -2.43
N ILE A 15 -32.38 41.11 -1.44
CA ILE A 15 -33.27 40.95 -0.26
C ILE A 15 -34.76 41.03 -0.63
N LYS A 16 -35.11 41.74 -1.71
CA LYS A 16 -36.51 41.89 -2.19
C LYS A 16 -37.03 40.68 -2.98
N SER A 17 -36.15 39.75 -3.39
CA SER A 17 -36.50 38.59 -4.19
C SER A 17 -35.95 37.29 -3.57
N PRO A 18 -36.42 36.91 -2.37
CA PRO A 18 -35.80 35.86 -1.56
C PRO A 18 -35.77 34.49 -2.23
N GLY A 19 -36.78 34.13 -3.04
CA GLY A 19 -36.82 32.85 -3.76
C GLY A 19 -35.75 32.73 -4.84
N PHE A 20 -35.58 33.77 -5.67
CA PHE A 20 -34.53 33.80 -6.70
C PHE A 20 -33.14 33.80 -6.09
N PHE A 21 -32.94 34.60 -5.03
CA PHE A 21 -31.68 34.61 -4.29
C PHE A 21 -31.36 33.24 -3.67
N ALA A 22 -32.33 32.58 -3.05
CA ALA A 22 -32.13 31.27 -2.44
C ALA A 22 -31.69 30.22 -3.48
N ILE A 23 -32.35 30.18 -4.65
CA ILE A 23 -31.99 29.25 -5.72
C ILE A 23 -30.58 29.53 -6.26
N ALA A 24 -30.27 30.80 -6.54
CA ALA A 24 -28.94 31.20 -7.03
C ALA A 24 -27.84 30.93 -6.00
N PHE A 25 -28.10 31.21 -4.72
CA PHE A 25 -27.18 30.95 -3.62
C PHE A 25 -26.93 29.44 -3.44
N ILE A 26 -27.99 28.62 -3.45
CA ILE A 26 -27.86 27.15 -3.38
C ILE A 26 -27.08 26.63 -4.57
N ALA A 27 -27.37 27.09 -5.80
CA ALA A 27 -26.65 26.67 -6.99
C ALA A 27 -25.15 26.99 -6.91
N ILE A 28 -24.79 28.21 -6.47
CA ILE A 28 -23.40 28.63 -6.28
C ILE A 28 -22.73 27.85 -5.14
N ALA A 29 -23.40 27.72 -4.00
CA ALA A 29 -22.88 26.99 -2.85
C ALA A 29 -22.65 25.51 -3.18
N LEU A 30 -23.55 24.90 -3.97
CA LEU A 30 -23.43 23.52 -4.40
C LEU A 30 -22.30 23.35 -5.43
N GLY A 31 -22.18 24.26 -6.40
CA GLY A 31 -21.07 24.26 -7.36
C GLY A 31 -19.70 24.42 -6.69
N ILE A 32 -19.58 25.35 -5.74
CA ILE A 32 -18.35 25.55 -4.95
C ILE A 32 -18.09 24.33 -4.06
N GLY A 33 -19.11 23.83 -3.37
CA GLY A 33 -19.01 22.71 -2.44
C GLY A 33 -18.57 21.40 -3.12
N VAL A 34 -19.16 21.07 -4.27
CA VAL A 34 -18.81 19.89 -5.06
C VAL A 34 -17.36 20.00 -5.55
N ASN A 35 -16.99 21.12 -6.17
CA ASN A 35 -15.62 21.31 -6.68
C ASN A 35 -14.58 21.28 -5.56
N THR A 36 -14.87 21.91 -4.42
CA THR A 36 -13.97 21.90 -3.26
C THR A 36 -13.82 20.51 -2.67
N THR A 37 -14.91 19.72 -2.63
CA THR A 37 -14.87 18.34 -2.13
C THR A 37 -14.06 17.44 -3.06
N ILE A 38 -14.29 17.53 -4.37
CA ILE A 38 -13.55 16.75 -5.37
C ILE A 38 -12.07 17.10 -5.32
N LEU A 39 -11.72 18.39 -5.36
CA LEU A 39 -10.33 18.84 -5.28
C LEU A 39 -9.70 18.49 -3.92
N GLY A 40 -10.47 18.50 -2.83
CA GLY A 40 -10.02 18.06 -1.51
C GLY A 40 -9.68 16.56 -1.48
N ILE A 41 -10.52 15.71 -2.07
CA ILE A 41 -10.28 14.27 -2.20
C ILE A 41 -9.06 14.02 -3.09
N VAL A 42 -8.96 14.70 -4.24
CA VAL A 42 -7.78 14.62 -5.12
C VAL A 42 -6.52 15.04 -4.38
N ASN A 43 -6.55 16.15 -3.65
CA ASN A 43 -5.39 16.63 -2.93
C ASN A 43 -4.95 15.67 -1.80
N THR A 44 -5.91 15.13 -1.06
CA THR A 44 -5.64 14.23 0.07
C THR A 44 -5.19 12.85 -0.36
N LEU A 45 -5.76 12.30 -1.43
CA LEU A 45 -5.41 10.97 -1.93
C LEU A 45 -4.24 10.99 -2.92
N LEU A 46 -4.22 11.93 -3.87
CA LEU A 46 -3.27 11.91 -5.00
C LEU A 46 -2.06 12.83 -4.82
N LEU A 47 -2.20 13.95 -4.11
CA LEU A 47 -1.14 14.97 -4.04
C LEU A 47 -0.36 14.99 -2.71
N ARG A 48 -0.89 14.37 -1.65
CA ARG A 48 -0.18 14.32 -0.37
C ARG A 48 1.01 13.35 -0.48
N PRO A 49 2.24 13.79 -0.15
CA PRO A 49 3.39 12.90 -0.15
C PRO A 49 3.13 11.75 0.82
N LEU A 50 3.64 10.57 0.46
CA LEU A 50 3.50 9.37 1.29
C LEU A 50 4.22 9.69 2.61
N PRO A 51 3.65 9.44 3.80
CA PRO A 51 4.31 9.74 5.07
C PRO A 51 5.43 8.73 5.35
N ILE A 52 6.40 8.67 4.44
CA ILE A 52 7.60 7.81 4.43
C ILE A 52 8.81 8.72 4.21
N GLY A 53 9.98 8.32 4.70
CA GLY A 53 11.19 9.12 4.52
C GLY A 53 11.67 9.09 3.07
N HIS A 54 12.03 10.26 2.52
CA HIS A 54 12.52 10.46 1.15
C HIS A 54 11.70 9.72 0.08
N SER A 55 10.40 10.04 -0.01
CA SER A 55 9.45 9.40 -0.93
C SER A 55 9.87 9.46 -2.41
N ASP A 56 10.69 10.44 -2.79
CA ASP A 56 11.26 10.65 -4.12
C ASP A 56 12.19 9.51 -4.57
N ARG A 57 12.78 8.78 -3.61
CA ARG A 57 13.70 7.66 -3.86
C ARG A 57 13.03 6.30 -3.76
N VAL A 58 11.74 6.24 -3.44
CA VAL A 58 11.00 4.99 -3.28
C VAL A 58 10.30 4.65 -4.60
N VAL A 59 10.52 3.43 -5.08
CA VAL A 59 9.91 2.91 -6.30
C VAL A 59 9.20 1.60 -6.02
N GLN A 60 8.11 1.35 -6.73
CA GLN A 60 7.48 0.04 -6.82
C GLN A 60 7.99 -0.69 -8.06
N LEU A 61 8.18 -1.99 -7.92
CA LEU A 61 8.65 -2.88 -8.98
C LEU A 61 7.49 -3.77 -9.43
N PHE A 62 7.15 -3.66 -10.70
CA PHE A 62 6.12 -4.45 -11.36
C PHE A 62 6.77 -5.39 -12.38
N THR A 63 6.07 -6.47 -12.70
CA THR A 63 6.47 -7.38 -13.76
C THR A 63 5.42 -7.50 -14.84
N SER A 64 5.86 -7.89 -16.03
CA SER A 64 5.02 -8.19 -17.16
C SER A 64 5.64 -9.30 -18.01
N ASP A 65 4.81 -10.00 -18.76
CA ASP A 65 5.23 -10.89 -19.84
C ASP A 65 4.18 -10.82 -20.98
N SER A 66 4.29 -11.71 -21.97
CA SER A 66 3.32 -11.79 -23.08
C SER A 66 1.92 -12.24 -22.68
N HIS A 67 1.76 -12.95 -21.57
CA HIS A 67 0.48 -13.46 -21.05
C HIS A 67 -0.15 -12.50 -20.02
N PHE A 68 0.69 -11.90 -19.17
CA PHE A 68 0.35 -10.93 -18.14
C PHE A 68 0.94 -9.58 -18.54
N THR A 69 0.22 -8.91 -19.44
CA THR A 69 0.57 -7.55 -19.86
C THR A 69 0.26 -6.55 -18.75
N GLY A 70 0.77 -5.32 -18.87
CA GLY A 70 0.53 -4.26 -17.88
C GLY A 70 1.47 -4.33 -16.67
N ARG A 71 0.97 -3.96 -15.49
CA ARG A 71 1.73 -3.89 -14.24
C ARG A 71 1.22 -4.94 -13.26
N ASN A 72 1.98 -6.03 -13.12
CA ASN A 72 1.61 -7.13 -12.25
C ASN A 72 2.55 -7.21 -11.04
N PRO A 73 2.10 -7.75 -9.89
CA PRO A 73 2.95 -8.12 -8.78
C PRO A 73 3.99 -9.17 -9.21
N ASN A 74 5.02 -9.34 -8.40
CA ASN A 74 6.08 -10.31 -8.65
C ASN A 74 5.75 -11.64 -7.98
N SER A 75 6.51 -12.67 -8.35
CA SER A 75 6.58 -13.90 -7.57
C SER A 75 7.64 -13.79 -6.48
N TYR A 76 7.43 -14.49 -5.37
CA TYR A 76 8.35 -14.49 -4.25
C TYR A 76 9.76 -14.98 -4.64
N PRO A 77 9.94 -16.06 -5.43
CA PRO A 77 11.30 -16.49 -5.81
C PRO A 77 12.03 -15.47 -6.70
N ASN A 78 11.32 -14.81 -7.64
CA ASN A 78 11.94 -13.74 -8.45
C ASN A 78 12.29 -12.52 -7.58
N PHE A 79 11.45 -12.17 -6.61
CA PHE A 79 11.75 -11.11 -5.65
C PHE A 79 13.04 -11.41 -4.87
N LEU A 80 13.22 -12.63 -4.37
CA LEU A 80 14.45 -13.02 -3.66
C LEU A 80 15.69 -12.90 -4.57
N ASP A 81 15.57 -13.31 -5.83
CA ASP A 81 16.66 -13.15 -6.80
C ASP A 81 17.00 -11.68 -7.04
N TYR A 82 15.99 -10.82 -7.23
CA TYR A 82 16.19 -9.39 -7.39
C TYR A 82 16.81 -8.77 -6.13
N GLN A 83 16.33 -9.12 -4.95
CA GLN A 83 16.85 -8.63 -3.68
C GLN A 83 18.32 -9.01 -3.50
N LYS A 84 18.72 -10.22 -3.92
CA LYS A 84 20.10 -10.71 -3.83
C LYS A 84 21.04 -10.11 -4.88
N GLN A 85 20.56 -9.88 -6.10
CA GLN A 85 21.42 -9.55 -7.26
C GLN A 85 21.43 -8.06 -7.63
N ASN A 86 20.49 -7.26 -7.13
CA ASN A 86 20.46 -5.82 -7.43
C ASN A 86 21.68 -5.09 -6.81
N SER A 87 22.07 -3.99 -7.44
CA SER A 87 23.08 -3.07 -6.89
C SER A 87 22.65 -1.61 -6.92
N VAL A 88 21.43 -1.32 -7.39
CA VAL A 88 20.87 0.03 -7.51
C VAL A 88 20.03 0.47 -6.30
N PHE A 89 19.62 -0.47 -5.45
CA PHE A 89 18.80 -0.18 -4.28
C PHE A 89 19.59 -0.28 -2.98
N THR A 90 19.21 0.52 -1.99
CA THR A 90 19.66 0.40 -0.59
C THR A 90 18.97 -0.78 0.10
N GLY A 91 17.75 -1.10 -0.33
CA GLY A 91 17.02 -2.27 0.09
C GLY A 91 15.77 -2.47 -0.78
N MET A 92 15.23 -3.68 -0.70
CA MET A 92 13.96 -4.08 -1.31
C MET A 92 13.13 -4.82 -0.25
N ALA A 93 11.82 -4.61 -0.26
CA ALA A 93 10.87 -5.29 0.61
C ALA A 93 9.68 -5.80 -0.23
N GLY A 94 9.29 -7.04 0.01
CA GLY A 94 8.09 -7.64 -0.53
C GLY A 94 6.93 -7.44 0.44
N TYR A 95 5.72 -7.31 -0.10
CA TYR A 95 4.52 -7.31 0.72
C TYR A 95 3.30 -7.86 -0.03
N THR A 96 2.35 -8.40 0.73
CA THR A 96 1.08 -8.87 0.17
C THR A 96 -0.04 -8.73 1.20
N PHE A 97 -1.27 -8.63 0.74
CA PHE A 97 -2.45 -8.47 1.60
C PHE A 97 -3.10 -9.82 1.88
N ALA A 98 -3.67 -9.95 3.07
CA ALA A 98 -4.47 -11.11 3.47
C ALA A 98 -5.66 -10.64 4.31
N GLY A 99 -6.82 -11.28 4.12
CA GLY A 99 -7.89 -11.22 5.11
C GLY A 99 -7.51 -12.12 6.29
N ILE A 100 -7.61 -11.61 7.51
CA ILE A 100 -7.19 -12.31 8.72
C ILE A 100 -8.38 -12.39 9.67
N GLY A 101 -8.72 -13.60 10.11
CA GLY A 101 -9.63 -13.78 11.24
C GLY A 101 -8.92 -13.42 12.53
N MET A 102 -9.20 -12.26 13.09
CA MET A 102 -8.67 -11.84 14.39
C MET A 102 -9.68 -12.16 15.50
N THR A 103 -9.27 -12.96 16.47
CA THR A 103 -10.05 -13.25 17.68
C THR A 103 -9.55 -12.44 18.86
N ARG A 104 -10.47 -11.74 19.54
CA ARG A 104 -10.21 -11.00 20.78
C ARG A 104 -11.39 -11.17 21.73
N ALA A 105 -11.12 -11.56 22.98
CA ALA A 105 -12.14 -11.74 24.01
C ALA A 105 -13.34 -12.64 23.60
N GLY A 106 -13.08 -13.66 22.76
CA GLY A 106 -14.09 -14.61 22.29
C GLY A 106 -14.85 -14.18 21.02
N GLU A 107 -14.68 -12.94 20.54
CA GLU A 107 -15.23 -12.49 19.26
C GLU A 107 -14.19 -12.56 18.15
N THR A 108 -14.58 -13.11 17.00
CA THR A 108 -13.76 -13.16 15.78
C THR A 108 -14.26 -12.16 14.76
N THR A 109 -13.38 -11.28 14.32
CA THR A 109 -13.64 -10.29 13.27
C THR A 109 -12.64 -10.44 12.14
N ASN A 110 -13.07 -10.26 10.90
CA ASN A 110 -12.14 -10.20 9.77
C ASN A 110 -11.48 -8.82 9.71
N VAL A 111 -10.16 -8.79 9.69
CA VAL A 111 -9.35 -7.59 9.55
C VAL A 111 -8.48 -7.70 8.32
N LEU A 112 -8.19 -6.56 7.68
CA LEU A 112 -7.24 -6.54 6.58
C LEU A 112 -5.82 -6.52 7.13
N GLY A 113 -5.07 -7.58 6.89
CA GLY A 113 -3.65 -7.68 7.21
C GLY A 113 -2.75 -7.47 6.01
N GLN A 114 -1.48 -7.16 6.30
CA GLN A 114 -0.43 -7.10 5.31
C GLN A 114 0.80 -7.88 5.82
N LEU A 115 1.20 -8.88 5.06
CA LEU A 115 2.48 -9.55 5.25
C LEU A 115 3.56 -8.72 4.60
N VAL A 116 4.66 -8.44 5.30
CA VAL A 116 5.74 -7.57 4.83
C VAL A 116 7.10 -8.16 5.15
N SER A 117 8.08 -7.90 4.29
CA SER A 117 9.46 -8.26 4.62
C SER A 117 9.92 -7.62 5.92
N GLY A 118 10.82 -8.27 6.66
CA GLY A 118 11.30 -7.80 7.97
C GLY A 118 11.91 -6.39 7.93
N ASN A 119 12.51 -6.01 6.81
CA ASN A 119 13.08 -4.68 6.58
C ASN A 119 12.07 -3.62 6.11
N TYR A 120 10.77 -3.91 6.02
CA TYR A 120 9.78 -3.01 5.39
C TYR A 120 9.66 -1.65 6.09
N PHE A 121 9.54 -1.64 7.41
CA PHE A 121 9.42 -0.40 8.19
C PHE A 121 10.69 0.45 8.08
N ASP A 122 11.86 -0.18 8.23
CA ASP A 122 13.16 0.48 8.10
C ASP A 122 13.40 1.01 6.68
N LEU A 123 13.06 0.22 5.66
CA LEU A 123 13.16 0.61 4.25
C LEU A 123 12.30 1.83 3.96
N LEU A 124 11.13 1.96 4.58
CA LEU A 124 10.25 3.12 4.43
C LEU A 124 10.58 4.26 5.42
N GLU A 125 11.61 4.09 6.23
CA GLU A 125 12.04 5.02 7.29
C GLU A 125 10.89 5.36 8.25
N LEU A 126 10.02 4.37 8.52
CA LEU A 126 8.87 4.49 9.39
C LEU A 126 9.26 4.24 10.84
N HIS A 127 8.94 5.19 11.71
CA HIS A 127 9.21 5.11 13.14
C HIS A 127 7.93 4.80 13.89
N PRO A 128 7.77 3.60 14.49
CA PRO A 128 6.57 3.23 15.23
C PRO A 128 6.22 4.27 16.31
N PHE A 129 4.92 4.53 16.47
CA PHE A 129 4.39 5.40 17.51
C PHE A 129 4.61 4.82 18.91
N LEU A 130 4.52 3.49 19.03
CA LEU A 130 4.85 2.72 20.23
C LEU A 130 5.63 1.47 19.83
N GLY A 131 6.49 0.99 20.72
CA GLY A 131 7.24 -0.25 20.52
C GLY A 131 8.33 -0.11 19.45
N ARG A 132 8.47 -1.14 18.60
CA ARG A 132 9.51 -1.22 17.57
C ARG A 132 8.98 -1.77 16.24
N GLY A 133 9.79 -1.61 15.20
CA GLY A 133 9.59 -2.25 13.91
C GLY A 133 9.97 -3.73 13.96
N PHE A 134 9.76 -4.43 12.84
CA PHE A 134 10.30 -5.77 12.66
C PHE A 134 11.81 -5.73 12.57
N LEU A 135 12.46 -6.76 13.10
CA LEU A 135 13.88 -7.00 12.87
C LEU A 135 14.03 -7.90 11.64
N PRO A 136 15.10 -7.74 10.83
CA PRO A 136 15.31 -8.58 9.65
C PRO A 136 15.29 -10.07 9.95
N GLU A 137 15.85 -10.50 11.08
CA GLU A 137 15.87 -11.90 11.53
C GLU A 137 14.47 -12.49 11.80
N GLU A 138 13.48 -11.65 12.12
CA GLU A 138 12.10 -12.09 12.37
C GLU A 138 11.39 -12.56 11.09
N ASP A 139 11.98 -12.28 9.92
CA ASP A 139 11.46 -12.65 8.60
C ASP A 139 12.32 -13.72 7.89
N THR A 140 13.16 -14.44 8.64
CA THR A 140 14.10 -15.44 8.06
C THR A 140 13.62 -16.89 8.18
N THR A 141 12.77 -17.18 9.17
CA THR A 141 12.33 -18.55 9.48
C THR A 141 10.84 -18.67 9.26
N PRO A 142 10.36 -19.57 8.37
CA PRO A 142 8.94 -19.79 8.13
C PRO A 142 8.18 -20.04 9.44
N ASN A 143 7.15 -19.24 9.68
CA ASN A 143 6.32 -19.24 10.88
C ASN A 143 7.09 -19.14 12.22
N GLY A 144 8.34 -18.66 12.20
CA GLY A 144 9.23 -18.69 13.36
C GLY A 144 9.01 -17.58 14.39
N HIS A 145 8.54 -16.41 13.94
CA HIS A 145 8.42 -15.22 14.79
C HIS A 145 7.01 -14.62 14.67
N PRO A 146 6.03 -15.10 15.45
CA PRO A 146 4.66 -14.61 15.40
C PRO A 146 4.53 -13.26 16.11
N VAL A 147 5.03 -12.22 15.46
CA VAL A 147 4.97 -10.83 15.92
C VAL A 147 4.09 -10.00 14.99
N ALA A 148 3.45 -8.97 15.53
CA ALA A 148 2.56 -8.10 14.79
C ALA A 148 2.77 -6.62 15.14
N ILE A 149 2.56 -5.77 14.14
CA ILE A 149 2.46 -4.31 14.32
C ILE A 149 1.02 -3.92 13.96
N VAL A 150 0.37 -3.12 14.80
CA VAL A 150 -1.01 -2.66 14.55
C VAL A 150 -1.03 -1.23 14.01
N SER A 151 -2.01 -0.90 13.18
CA SER A 151 -2.17 0.48 12.70
C SER A 151 -2.62 1.41 13.83
N TYR A 152 -2.21 2.67 13.77
CA TYR A 152 -2.61 3.67 14.76
C TYR A 152 -4.14 3.78 14.87
N LYS A 153 -4.85 3.75 13.72
CA LYS A 153 -6.32 3.81 13.68
C LYS A 153 -6.94 2.58 14.34
N PHE A 154 -6.39 1.40 14.07
CA PHE A 154 -6.87 0.16 14.66
C PHE A 154 -6.61 0.11 16.17
N TRP A 155 -5.41 0.48 16.60
CA TRP A 155 -5.06 0.63 18.01
C TRP A 155 -6.02 1.57 18.76
N LYS A 156 -6.36 2.73 18.18
CA LYS A 156 -7.37 3.65 18.76
C LYS A 156 -8.75 2.99 18.86
N LYS A 157 -9.18 2.24 17.85
CA LYS A 157 -10.44 1.47 17.87
C LYS A 157 -10.45 0.39 18.95
N LEU A 158 -9.30 -0.20 19.24
CA LEU A 158 -9.12 -1.20 20.30
C LEU A 158 -9.09 -0.62 21.73
N GLY A 159 -9.21 0.71 21.88
CA GLY A 159 -9.22 1.43 23.16
C GLY A 159 -8.04 2.40 23.31
N GLY A 160 -7.01 2.32 22.48
CA GLY A 160 -5.84 3.20 22.56
C GLY A 160 -4.97 2.97 23.80
N ASP A 161 -4.90 1.73 24.29
CA ASP A 161 -4.09 1.38 25.47
C ASP A 161 -2.60 1.26 25.09
N ARG A 162 -1.72 1.95 25.81
CA ARG A 162 -0.26 1.89 25.61
C ARG A 162 0.32 0.54 26.04
N ASN A 163 -0.38 -0.20 26.90
CA ASN A 163 -0.01 -1.56 27.33
C ASN A 163 -0.31 -2.64 26.28
N ILE A 164 -0.73 -2.25 25.07
CA ILE A 164 -0.89 -3.20 23.96
C ILE A 164 0.45 -3.85 23.55
N ILE A 165 1.58 -3.18 23.78
CA ILE A 165 2.90 -3.75 23.47
C ILE A 165 3.18 -4.94 24.41
N GLY A 166 3.55 -6.08 23.83
CA GLY A 166 3.71 -7.35 24.54
C GLY A 166 2.41 -8.14 24.71
N SER A 167 1.25 -7.54 24.43
CA SER A 167 -0.02 -8.26 24.44
C SER A 167 -0.14 -9.20 23.23
N THR A 168 -1.05 -10.16 23.31
CA THR A 168 -1.27 -11.15 22.25
C THR A 168 -2.58 -10.90 21.51
N LEU A 169 -2.54 -10.97 20.19
CA LEU A 169 -3.71 -11.07 19.31
C LEU A 169 -3.75 -12.48 18.72
N THR A 170 -4.94 -13.08 18.65
CA THR A 170 -5.09 -14.37 17.97
C THR A 170 -5.46 -14.12 16.52
N LEU A 171 -4.58 -14.48 15.58
CA LEU A 171 -4.74 -14.31 14.14
C LEU A 171 -4.84 -15.69 13.48
N ASN A 172 -5.96 -15.99 12.83
CA ASN A 172 -6.27 -17.30 12.24
C ASN A 172 -6.04 -18.47 13.21
N GLY A 173 -6.34 -18.27 14.50
CA GLY A 173 -6.13 -19.29 15.54
C GLY A 173 -4.72 -19.35 16.13
N HIS A 174 -3.78 -18.54 15.65
CA HIS A 174 -2.40 -18.48 16.16
C HIS A 174 -2.15 -17.22 16.99
N ALA A 175 -1.39 -17.35 18.07
CA ALA A 175 -1.04 -16.24 18.95
C ALA A 175 0.09 -15.39 18.34
N PHE A 176 -0.15 -14.09 18.14
CA PHE A 176 0.83 -13.09 17.70
C PHE A 176 1.06 -12.04 18.78
N THR A 177 2.32 -11.79 19.12
CA THR A 177 2.69 -10.73 20.07
C THR A 177 2.72 -9.38 19.36
N VAL A 178 2.01 -8.38 19.91
CA VAL A 178 2.05 -7.01 19.40
C VAL A 178 3.36 -6.37 19.85
N ILE A 179 4.24 -6.04 18.91
CA ILE A 179 5.56 -5.44 19.19
C ILE A 179 5.61 -3.95 18.85
N GLY A 180 4.61 -3.42 18.16
CA GLY A 180 4.59 -2.03 17.75
C GLY A 180 3.22 -1.49 17.34
N VAL A 181 3.10 -0.17 17.33
CA VAL A 181 1.99 0.57 16.73
C VAL A 181 2.57 1.46 15.62
N ALA A 182 2.07 1.33 14.39
CA ALA A 182 2.55 2.11 13.25
C ALA A 182 2.34 3.63 13.47
N PRO A 183 3.13 4.50 12.79
CA PRO A 183 3.00 5.94 12.94
C PRO A 183 1.58 6.45 12.64
N ALA A 184 1.17 7.52 13.32
CA ALA A 184 -0.10 8.17 13.04
C ALA A 184 -0.13 8.69 11.58
N GLY A 185 -1.17 8.33 10.84
CA GLY A 185 -1.34 8.71 9.44
C GLY A 185 -0.69 7.79 8.41
N PHE A 186 0.10 6.79 8.84
CA PHE A 186 0.53 5.73 7.94
C PHE A 186 -0.57 4.68 7.75
N THR A 187 -0.95 4.43 6.51
CA THR A 187 -2.01 3.49 6.12
C THR A 187 -1.53 2.46 5.10
N GLY A 188 -0.22 2.22 5.00
CA GLY A 188 0.35 1.48 3.87
C GLY A 188 0.71 2.40 2.70
N ILE A 189 1.34 1.82 1.68
CA ILE A 189 1.85 2.56 0.51
C ILE A 189 0.87 2.59 -0.68
N ASP A 190 -0.20 1.79 -0.64
CA ASP A 190 -1.21 1.70 -1.68
C ASP A 190 -2.45 2.52 -1.32
N ILE A 191 -2.95 3.33 -2.26
CA ILE A 191 -4.14 4.17 -2.01
C ILE A 191 -5.39 3.29 -1.90
N GLY A 192 -6.24 3.63 -0.95
CA GLY A 192 -7.56 3.00 -0.78
C GLY A 192 -7.52 1.66 -0.04
N VAL A 193 -6.33 1.14 0.27
CA VAL A 193 -6.14 -0.12 0.99
C VAL A 193 -5.33 0.16 2.25
N ALA A 194 -5.99 0.09 3.41
CA ALA A 194 -5.38 0.41 4.70
C ALA A 194 -5.37 -0.83 5.61
N PRO A 195 -4.22 -1.53 5.75
CA PRO A 195 -4.15 -2.67 6.64
C PRO A 195 -4.27 -2.24 8.11
N GLU A 196 -4.94 -3.06 8.88
CA GLU A 196 -5.11 -2.91 10.33
C GLU A 196 -3.93 -3.52 11.09
N ILE A 197 -3.30 -4.54 10.50
CA ILE A 197 -2.21 -5.32 11.09
C ILE A 197 -1.13 -5.61 10.04
N TRP A 198 0.12 -5.53 10.46
CA TRP A 198 1.28 -6.04 9.72
C TRP A 198 1.87 -7.25 10.45
N THR A 199 2.35 -8.24 9.68
CA THR A 199 3.13 -9.39 10.19
C THR A 199 4.34 -9.63 9.28
N PRO A 200 5.40 -10.33 9.76
CA PRO A 200 6.48 -10.77 8.90
C PRO A 200 5.97 -11.63 7.75
N LEU A 201 6.61 -11.51 6.58
CA LEU A 201 6.25 -12.25 5.37
C LEU A 201 6.47 -13.75 5.55
N ALA A 202 7.49 -14.15 6.33
CA ALA A 202 7.75 -15.51 6.74
C ALA A 202 6.60 -16.17 7.53
N MET A 203 5.62 -15.40 8.03
CA MET A 203 4.41 -15.93 8.70
C MET A 203 3.31 -16.36 7.70
N HIS A 204 3.64 -16.46 6.41
CA HIS A 204 2.66 -16.76 5.36
C HIS A 204 1.91 -18.08 5.54
N GLY A 205 2.54 -19.12 6.11
CA GLY A 205 1.86 -20.39 6.34
C GLY A 205 0.73 -20.30 7.36
N TRP A 206 0.86 -19.44 8.38
CA TRP A 206 -0.20 -19.22 9.39
C TRP A 206 -1.23 -18.18 8.96
N ILE A 207 -0.80 -17.13 8.28
CA ILE A 207 -1.69 -16.04 7.87
C ILE A 207 -2.44 -16.36 6.57
N ARG A 208 -1.81 -17.10 5.65
CA ARG A 208 -2.34 -17.43 4.32
C ARG A 208 -2.11 -18.92 3.96
N PRO A 209 -2.65 -19.86 4.75
CA PRO A 209 -2.41 -21.30 4.54
C PRO A 209 -2.82 -21.78 3.14
N SER A 210 -3.93 -21.28 2.58
CA SER A 210 -4.40 -21.68 1.25
C SER A 210 -3.57 -21.14 0.08
N GLY A 211 -2.57 -20.29 0.32
CA GLY A 211 -1.68 -19.76 -0.72
C GLY A 211 -0.20 -19.92 -0.37
N ASP A 212 0.12 -20.80 0.58
CA ASP A 212 1.48 -21.09 1.02
C ASP A 212 2.37 -21.54 -0.15
N GLU A 213 1.83 -22.43 -1.00
CA GLU A 213 2.51 -22.96 -2.18
C GLU A 213 2.93 -21.86 -3.19
N TRP A 214 2.27 -20.70 -3.19
CA TRP A 214 2.60 -19.60 -4.10
C TRP A 214 3.99 -19.03 -3.84
N PHE A 215 4.50 -19.15 -2.60
CA PHE A 215 5.83 -18.69 -2.24
C PHE A 215 6.93 -19.49 -2.97
N GLU A 216 6.64 -20.72 -3.39
CA GLU A 216 7.59 -21.55 -4.16
C GLU A 216 7.38 -21.44 -5.69
N MET A 217 6.32 -20.77 -6.13
CA MET A 217 5.93 -20.72 -7.55
C MET A 217 6.39 -19.43 -8.23
N ARG A 218 7.34 -19.55 -9.16
CA ARG A 218 7.81 -18.40 -9.98
C ARG A 218 6.73 -17.75 -10.85
N ARG A 219 5.62 -18.46 -11.14
CA ARG A 219 4.46 -17.95 -11.89
C ARG A 219 3.34 -17.37 -11.00
N ALA A 220 3.43 -17.49 -9.68
CA ALA A 220 2.44 -16.90 -8.79
C ALA A 220 2.75 -15.40 -8.59
N LEU A 221 2.02 -14.53 -9.29
CA LEU A 221 2.24 -13.08 -9.31
C LEU A 221 1.41 -12.37 -8.23
N PHE A 222 1.79 -12.50 -6.96
CA PHE A 222 0.99 -12.00 -5.82
C PHE A 222 1.74 -11.04 -4.89
N LEU A 223 3.06 -10.88 -5.07
CA LEU A 223 3.91 -10.13 -4.17
C LEU A 223 4.21 -8.74 -4.74
N ASN A 224 3.69 -7.71 -4.08
CA ASN A 224 4.07 -6.35 -4.39
C ASN A 224 5.50 -6.10 -3.88
N VAL A 225 6.27 -5.32 -4.61
CA VAL A 225 7.67 -5.07 -4.28
C VAL A 225 7.91 -3.58 -4.25
N VAL A 226 8.47 -3.10 -3.15
CA VAL A 226 8.94 -1.73 -2.97
C VAL A 226 10.45 -1.73 -2.77
N ALA A 227 11.13 -0.74 -3.32
CA ALA A 227 12.57 -0.59 -3.24
C ALA A 227 12.96 0.88 -3.06
N ARG A 228 14.09 1.11 -2.38
CA ARG A 228 14.64 2.46 -2.20
C ARG A 228 15.92 2.61 -3.01
N LEU A 229 15.94 3.56 -3.93
CA LEU A 229 17.11 3.90 -4.75
C LEU A 229 18.30 4.32 -3.88
N LYS A 230 19.50 3.90 -4.27
CA LYS A 230 20.74 4.46 -3.72
C LYS A 230 20.83 5.96 -4.02
N PRO A 231 21.48 6.75 -3.14
CA PRO A 231 21.76 8.16 -3.42
C PRO A 231 22.43 8.33 -4.80
N GLY A 232 21.89 9.24 -5.62
CA GLY A 232 22.42 9.52 -6.97
C GLY A 232 22.01 8.55 -8.07
N VAL A 233 21.29 7.46 -7.78
CA VAL A 233 20.79 6.54 -8.81
C VAL A 233 19.45 7.02 -9.37
N SER A 234 19.38 7.21 -10.68
CA SER A 234 18.12 7.57 -11.35
C SER A 234 17.19 6.37 -11.49
N VAL A 235 15.88 6.64 -11.59
CA VAL A 235 14.87 5.61 -11.90
C VAL A 235 15.19 4.89 -13.21
N SER A 236 15.69 5.61 -14.24
CA SER A 236 16.06 5.01 -15.54
C SER A 236 17.26 4.08 -15.44
N ALA A 237 18.26 4.41 -14.63
CA ALA A 237 19.41 3.54 -14.39
C ALA A 237 19.00 2.27 -13.64
N ALA A 238 18.17 2.41 -12.60
CA ALA A 238 17.61 1.29 -11.87
C ALA A 238 16.74 0.39 -12.78
N GLN A 239 15.91 1.00 -13.63
CA GLN A 239 15.08 0.30 -14.61
C GLN A 239 15.92 -0.56 -15.55
N ALA A 240 17.02 -0.02 -16.08
CA ALA A 240 17.92 -0.75 -16.98
C ALA A 240 18.61 -1.94 -16.28
N GLN A 241 19.04 -1.77 -15.02
CA GLN A 241 19.58 -2.88 -14.25
C GLN A 241 18.51 -3.97 -14.03
N MET A 242 17.32 -3.60 -13.56
CA MET A 242 16.30 -4.59 -13.24
C MET A 242 15.83 -5.37 -14.47
N GLN A 243 15.76 -4.73 -15.64
CA GLN A 243 15.52 -5.42 -16.90
C GLN A 243 16.66 -6.38 -17.28
N THR A 244 17.90 -6.03 -16.92
CA THR A 244 19.04 -6.93 -17.14
C THR A 244 18.95 -8.16 -16.24
N LEU A 245 18.59 -7.99 -14.97
CA LEU A 245 18.34 -9.10 -14.05
C LEU A 245 17.16 -9.96 -14.52
N ALA A 246 16.06 -9.36 -14.99
CA ALA A 246 14.92 -10.09 -15.54
C ALA A 246 15.33 -10.99 -16.72
N ARG A 247 16.14 -10.47 -17.66
CA ARG A 247 16.71 -11.27 -18.77
C ARG A 247 17.65 -12.38 -18.29
N GLN A 248 18.40 -12.16 -17.21
CA GLN A 248 19.23 -13.21 -16.61
C GLN A 248 18.37 -14.32 -16.00
N LEU A 249 17.30 -13.95 -15.30
CA LEU A 249 16.34 -14.91 -14.73
C LEU A 249 15.54 -15.65 -15.79
N GLU A 250 15.25 -15.01 -16.93
CA GLU A 250 14.69 -15.70 -18.10
C GLU A 250 15.62 -16.79 -18.62
N ARG A 251 16.93 -16.53 -18.72
CA ARG A 251 17.91 -17.54 -19.14
C ARG A 251 18.09 -18.66 -18.12
N ALA A 252 18.04 -18.32 -16.83
CA ALA A 252 18.18 -19.30 -15.74
C ALA A 252 16.93 -20.17 -15.56
N TYR A 253 15.74 -19.60 -15.82
CA TYR A 253 14.44 -20.24 -15.60
C TYR A 253 13.50 -20.04 -16.80
N PRO A 254 13.84 -20.56 -17.98
CA PRO A 254 13.14 -20.24 -19.23
C PRO A 254 11.66 -20.61 -19.21
N ASP A 255 11.26 -21.72 -18.58
CA ASP A 255 9.87 -22.20 -18.61
C ASP A 255 8.89 -21.31 -17.84
N VAL A 256 9.40 -20.54 -16.86
CA VAL A 256 8.57 -19.75 -15.93
C VAL A 256 8.81 -18.24 -16.04
N ASN A 257 9.93 -17.83 -16.64
CA ASN A 257 10.32 -16.44 -16.85
C ASN A 257 10.45 -16.04 -18.32
N ARG A 258 9.95 -16.84 -19.26
CA ARG A 258 9.91 -16.48 -20.68
C ARG A 258 9.29 -15.10 -20.89
N GLU A 259 10.00 -14.25 -21.63
CA GLU A 259 9.60 -12.88 -22.00
C GLU A 259 9.27 -11.98 -20.79
N ARG A 260 9.73 -12.37 -19.59
CA ARG A 260 9.49 -11.63 -18.35
C ARG A 260 10.32 -10.35 -18.36
N SER A 261 9.65 -9.23 -18.13
CA SER A 261 10.26 -7.92 -17.95
C SER A 261 9.86 -7.31 -16.62
N VAL A 262 10.55 -6.23 -16.27
CA VAL A 262 10.33 -5.48 -15.04
C VAL A 262 10.11 -4.01 -15.39
N ALA A 263 9.20 -3.35 -14.67
CA ALA A 263 8.93 -1.93 -14.76
C ALA A 263 8.96 -1.30 -13.36
N LEU A 264 9.68 -0.20 -13.23
CA LEU A 264 9.75 0.62 -12.02
C LEU A 264 8.82 1.81 -12.16
N SER A 265 8.10 2.11 -11.08
CA SER A 265 7.34 3.36 -10.97
C SER A 265 7.66 4.03 -9.65
N PRO A 266 7.89 5.36 -9.61
CA PRO A 266 7.96 6.09 -8.34
C PRO A 266 6.73 5.81 -7.49
N ALA A 267 6.91 5.60 -6.19
CA ALA A 267 5.82 5.21 -5.28
C ALA A 267 4.68 6.23 -5.31
N GLU A 268 4.98 7.53 -5.39
CA GLU A 268 3.97 8.59 -5.50
C GLU A 268 3.08 8.46 -6.74
N LYS A 269 3.63 7.96 -7.85
CA LYS A 269 2.87 7.69 -9.08
C LYS A 269 2.19 6.31 -9.07
N ALA A 270 2.81 5.33 -8.42
CA ALA A 270 2.28 3.96 -8.34
C ALA A 270 1.00 3.90 -7.50
N LYS A 271 0.98 4.66 -6.40
CA LYS A 271 -0.18 4.89 -5.52
C LYS A 271 -1.51 5.06 -6.23
N SER A 272 -1.58 5.86 -7.30
CA SER A 272 -2.84 6.24 -7.95
C SER A 272 -3.36 5.22 -8.95
N GLN A 273 -2.58 4.17 -9.23
CA GLN A 273 -2.84 3.25 -10.33
C GLN A 273 -3.40 1.89 -9.87
N GLY A 274 -3.58 1.71 -8.55
CA GLY A 274 -4.20 0.52 -7.98
C GLY A 274 -3.32 -0.74 -8.02
N ILE A 275 -3.65 -1.73 -7.20
CA ILE A 275 -2.99 -3.05 -7.18
C ILE A 275 -3.64 -3.91 -8.27
N GLY A 276 -2.90 -4.21 -9.33
CA GLY A 276 -3.29 -5.25 -10.30
C GLY A 276 -3.12 -6.63 -9.70
N GLY A 277 -4.02 -7.06 -8.81
CA GLY A 277 -3.99 -8.43 -8.27
C GLY A 277 -4.42 -9.44 -9.34
N PRO A 278 -3.87 -10.68 -9.33
CA PRO A 278 -4.42 -11.76 -10.15
C PRO A 278 -5.79 -12.12 -9.59
N GLY A 279 -6.86 -11.55 -10.16
CA GLY A 279 -8.21 -11.91 -9.73
C GLY A 279 -9.41 -11.07 -10.16
N ASN A 280 -9.29 -9.95 -10.89
CA ASN A 280 -10.47 -9.08 -11.06
C ASN A 280 -10.78 -8.50 -12.44
N GLU A 281 -10.28 -9.07 -13.54
CA GLU A 281 -10.72 -8.61 -14.89
C GLU A 281 -11.27 -9.69 -15.84
N ASN A 282 -11.25 -10.99 -15.49
CA ASN A 282 -11.71 -12.06 -16.41
C ASN A 282 -12.93 -12.90 -15.97
N SER A 283 -13.65 -12.51 -14.92
CA SER A 283 -14.88 -13.21 -14.50
C SER A 283 -16.18 -12.58 -15.02
N ALA A 284 -16.12 -11.53 -15.86
CA ALA A 284 -17.31 -10.82 -16.34
C ALA A 284 -17.60 -10.94 -17.86
N GLN A 285 -16.91 -11.81 -18.60
CA GLN A 285 -17.12 -11.93 -20.07
C GLN A 285 -17.46 -13.34 -20.59
N ASN A 286 -17.93 -14.26 -19.75
CA ASN A 286 -18.50 -15.52 -20.24
C ASN A 286 -19.76 -15.90 -19.45
N ILE A 287 -20.79 -15.08 -19.57
CA ILE A 287 -22.19 -15.52 -19.42
C ILE A 287 -23.02 -14.77 -20.48
N SER A 288 -23.01 -15.32 -21.69
CA SER A 288 -24.09 -15.20 -22.69
C SER A 288 -23.86 -16.22 -23.80
#